data_AF-A0A524CEE0-F1
#
_entry.id   AF-A0A524CEE0-F1
#
_cell.length_a   1.000
_cell.length_b   1.000
_cell.length_c   1.000
_cell.angle_alpha   90.00
_cell.angle_beta   90.00
_cell.angle_gamma   90.00
#
_symmetry.space_group_name_H-M   'P 1'
#
loop_
_entity.id
_entity.type
_entity.pdbx_description
1 polymer ?
#
loop_
_entity_poly.entity_id
_entity_poly.type
_entity_poly.pdbx_seq_one_letter_code
_entity_poly.pdbx_strand_id
1 'polypeptide(L)'
;MLRQIIVLKGKQTIFKHEYGRTLSWEALSPIINSLIDFISAEKRDENIIDFMNIVNYRLAYFYSVKYEILIIFITDLTDKQDDIKANLNTFYSGFVQSYTDHLQQGIIDPESYADTKYICDEIFKELRPKIALIGFSGVGKTTITKLIRAEDIPMKHVPTITGDVAAIKVGDLPMFCWDFAGQEQFSFIWSRFVKGSDAIILVVDSTKQNLRESKFFVDLIKKEAPKTRVAIVANKQDLPGALSPEDVANKLGYRTYPLIAIDPQQRSVMVNIIAEVVEVTSGTTALIQPMLERDRLMEEAEAAIMQGNILKASETYKRIGDLSSQLGEDHLSEYFYGQSKVLAQQLQSVAQKVMEKKPIDSTPKSEIRPRVEMNYPTQAQGNEQKPQIPSQETPRQETFNPPVNEPAPQTQEPQISNPPQQVQNLPQTPIQQQPITEEPETPTQPTPPNQQVDEKTRIAQLEEELKYINNSIDQMKANINNMDEMEFKKQMMEHEDRKNKIHREIMDLRMEIIKKLTV
;
A
#
# COMPACT_ATOMS: atom_id res chain seq x y z
N MET A 1 10.90 7.43 -4.66
CA MET A 1 10.23 8.29 -3.68
C MET A 1 11.25 9.05 -2.85
N LEU A 2 11.03 10.36 -2.68
CA LEU A 2 11.69 11.17 -1.66
C LEU A 2 11.32 10.69 -0.25
N ARG A 3 12.32 10.31 0.54
CA ARG A 3 12.15 9.73 1.87
C ARG A 3 12.40 10.74 2.97
N GLN A 4 13.40 11.59 2.79
CA GLN A 4 13.85 12.52 3.82
C GLN A 4 14.56 13.73 3.21
N ILE A 5 14.35 14.90 3.80
CA ILE A 5 15.12 16.11 3.56
C ILE A 5 15.86 16.46 4.84
N ILE A 6 17.14 16.79 4.73
CA ILE A 6 18.00 17.23 5.85
C ILE A 6 18.74 18.48 5.38
N VAL A 7 18.78 19.51 6.22
CA VAL A 7 19.65 20.67 6.02
C VAL A 7 20.58 20.77 7.21
N LEU A 8 21.87 20.83 6.93
CA LEU A 8 22.92 21.00 7.92
C LEU A 8 23.66 22.31 7.70
N LYS A 9 24.08 22.95 8.79
CA LYS A 9 25.10 24.00 8.79
C LYS A 9 26.31 23.48 9.57
N GLY A 10 27.42 23.28 8.88
CA GLY A 10 28.50 22.42 9.38
C GLY A 10 27.96 21.02 9.72
N LYS A 11 28.22 20.52 10.94
CA LYS A 11 27.73 19.21 11.42
C LYS A 11 26.40 19.27 12.18
N GLN A 12 25.79 20.46 12.28
CA GLN A 12 24.54 20.64 13.01
C GLN A 12 23.35 20.57 12.06
N THR A 13 22.34 19.80 12.43
CA THR A 13 21.08 19.74 11.67
C THR A 13 20.23 20.94 12.03
N ILE A 14 19.98 21.82 11.06
CA ILE A 14 19.13 23.01 11.22
C ILE A 14 17.70 22.77 10.72
N PHE A 15 17.50 21.76 9.88
CA PHE A 15 16.18 21.34 9.45
C PHE A 15 16.18 19.86 9.08
N LYS A 16 15.09 19.17 9.38
CA LYS A 16 14.88 17.78 8.99
C LYS A 16 13.39 17.51 8.80
N HIS A 17 13.07 16.83 7.71
CA HIS A 17 11.71 16.38 7.43
C HIS A 17 11.71 14.96 6.86
N GLU A 18 10.83 14.10 7.37
CA GLU A 18 10.76 12.68 7.02
C GLU A 18 9.39 12.35 6.41
N TYR A 19 9.42 11.71 5.24
CA TYR A 19 8.24 11.25 4.51
C TYR A 19 8.05 9.74 4.60
N GLY A 20 9.14 8.99 4.71
CA GLY A 20 9.11 7.54 4.84
C GLY A 20 10.34 7.00 5.54
N ARG A 21 10.29 5.71 5.89
CA ARG A 21 11.37 5.06 6.64
C ARG A 21 12.67 5.06 5.85
N THR A 22 13.76 5.42 6.54
CA THR A 22 15.14 5.43 6.04
C THR A 22 16.07 4.73 7.04
N LEU A 23 17.38 4.77 6.76
CA LEU A 23 18.40 4.44 7.75
C LEU A 23 18.28 5.36 8.98
N SER A 24 18.52 4.81 10.17
CA SER A 24 18.49 5.60 11.40
C SER A 24 19.58 6.68 11.39
N TRP A 25 19.40 7.71 12.22
CA TRP A 25 20.38 8.80 12.31
C TRP A 25 21.75 8.31 12.79
N GLU A 26 21.78 7.28 13.65
CA GLU A 26 23.01 6.63 14.11
C GLU A 26 23.79 6.00 12.94
N ALA A 27 23.08 5.47 11.94
CA ALA A 27 23.69 4.90 10.74
C ALA A 27 24.07 5.97 9.70
N LEU A 28 23.27 7.04 9.57
CA LEU A 28 23.50 8.10 8.58
C LEU A 28 24.55 9.11 9.01
N SER A 29 24.58 9.49 10.29
CA SER A 29 25.41 10.58 10.79
C SER A 29 26.92 10.38 10.54
N PRO A 30 27.53 9.18 10.66
CA PRO A 30 28.95 9.01 10.33
C PRO A 30 29.25 9.26 8.85
N ILE A 31 28.34 8.84 7.96
CA ILE A 31 28.48 9.01 6.50
C ILE A 31 28.37 10.50 6.15
N ILE A 32 27.36 11.18 6.70
CA ILE A 32 27.15 12.62 6.50
C ILE A 32 28.33 13.43 7.05
N ASN A 33 28.83 13.08 8.23
CA ASN A 33 29.98 13.76 8.83
C ASN A 33 31.25 13.59 7.98
N SER A 34 31.51 12.38 7.47
CA SER A 34 32.63 12.14 6.56
C SER A 34 32.49 12.91 5.25
N LEU A 35 31.26 13.05 4.74
CA LEU A 35 30.97 13.85 3.56
C LEU A 35 31.26 15.34 3.80
N ILE A 36 30.82 15.87 4.94
CA ILE A 36 31.11 17.26 5.34
C ILE A 36 32.61 17.47 5.44
N ASP A 37 33.33 16.59 6.12
CA ASP A 37 34.79 16.70 6.29
C ASP A 37 35.51 16.68 4.93
N PHE A 38 35.05 15.83 4.00
CA PHE A 38 35.59 15.77 2.63
C PHE A 38 35.33 17.06 1.85
N ILE A 39 34.09 17.57 1.87
CA ILE A 39 33.72 18.79 1.15
C ILE A 39 34.44 20.02 1.71
N SER A 40 34.55 20.12 3.04
CA SER A 40 35.20 21.26 3.71
C SER A 40 36.73 21.25 3.62
N ALA A 41 37.36 20.10 3.34
CA ALA A 41 38.81 20.01 3.19
C ALA A 41 39.34 20.67 1.90
N GLU A 42 38.51 20.76 0.85
CA GLU A 42 38.88 21.38 -0.41
C GLU A 42 38.34 22.81 -0.49
N LYS A 43 39.23 23.80 -0.64
CA LYS A 43 38.81 25.18 -0.94
C LYS A 43 38.21 25.21 -2.35
N ARG A 44 36.90 25.38 -2.42
CA ARG A 44 36.12 25.45 -3.66
C ARG A 44 35.33 26.75 -3.68
N ASP A 45 35.18 27.34 -4.87
CA ASP A 45 34.44 28.58 -5.09
C ASP A 45 33.00 28.34 -5.60
N GLU A 46 32.67 27.09 -5.95
CA GLU A 46 31.41 26.72 -6.57
C GLU A 46 30.58 25.78 -5.69
N ASN A 47 29.25 25.91 -5.79
CA ASN A 47 28.32 24.99 -5.15
C ASN A 47 28.46 23.58 -5.77
N ILE A 48 28.23 22.56 -4.96
CA ILE A 48 28.35 21.17 -5.38
C ILE A 48 26.98 20.53 -5.37
N ILE A 49 26.66 19.75 -6.41
CA ILE A 49 25.52 18.86 -6.43
C ILE A 49 25.96 17.47 -6.88
N ASP A 50 25.76 16.45 -6.03
CA ASP A 50 26.22 15.10 -6.34
C ASP A 50 25.42 14.02 -5.60
N PHE A 51 25.76 12.76 -5.85
CA PHE A 51 25.00 11.58 -5.46
C PHE A 51 25.91 10.49 -4.92
N MET A 52 25.44 9.79 -3.90
CA MET A 52 26.01 8.51 -3.48
C MET A 52 24.88 7.51 -3.21
N ASN A 53 25.11 6.23 -3.50
CA ASN A 53 24.17 5.18 -3.15
C ASN A 53 24.59 4.57 -1.80
N ILE A 54 23.64 4.45 -0.87
CA ILE A 54 23.83 3.88 0.46
C ILE A 54 22.78 2.80 0.66
N VAL A 55 23.21 1.53 0.69
CA VAL A 55 22.32 0.37 0.81
C VAL A 55 21.24 0.40 -0.30
N ASN A 56 20.00 0.70 0.05
CA ASN A 56 18.84 0.73 -0.84
C ASN A 56 18.38 2.16 -1.19
N TYR A 57 19.13 3.17 -0.76
CA TYR A 57 18.78 4.57 -0.93
C TYR A 57 19.84 5.31 -1.74
N ARG A 58 19.41 6.42 -2.34
CA ARG A 58 20.30 7.43 -2.90
C ARG A 58 20.33 8.61 -1.97
N LEU A 59 21.54 8.99 -1.56
CA LEU A 59 21.81 10.25 -0.90
C LEU A 59 22.24 11.23 -1.98
N ALA A 60 21.35 12.16 -2.31
CA ALA A 60 21.62 13.28 -3.19
C ALA A 60 21.88 14.51 -2.33
N TYR A 61 22.93 15.28 -2.61
CA TYR A 61 23.28 16.41 -1.79
C TYR A 61 23.64 17.65 -2.60
N PHE A 62 23.31 18.81 -2.02
CA PHE A 62 23.70 20.13 -2.49
C PHE A 62 24.50 20.83 -1.39
N TYR A 63 25.72 21.24 -1.69
CA TYR A 63 26.53 22.04 -0.78
C TYR A 63 26.65 23.48 -1.27
N SER A 64 26.25 24.43 -0.43
CA SER A 64 26.42 25.86 -0.68
C SER A 64 27.68 26.36 -0.01
N VAL A 65 28.66 26.79 -0.82
CA VAL A 65 29.91 27.37 -0.30
C VAL A 65 29.62 28.69 0.42
N LYS A 66 28.74 29.53 -0.15
CA LYS A 66 28.42 30.86 0.36
C LYS A 66 27.82 30.84 1.77
N TYR A 67 26.94 29.89 2.05
CA TYR A 67 26.20 29.81 3.33
C TYR A 67 26.70 28.69 4.25
N GLU A 68 27.64 27.88 3.76
CA GLU A 68 28.20 26.69 4.42
C GLU A 68 27.10 25.71 4.88
N ILE A 69 26.11 25.51 4.00
CA ILE A 69 25.01 24.57 4.24
C ILE A 69 25.10 23.35 3.33
N LEU A 70 24.75 22.19 3.88
CA LEU A 70 24.61 20.93 3.19
C LEU A 70 23.13 20.52 3.21
N ILE A 71 22.50 20.52 2.04
CA ILE A 71 21.14 20.01 1.84
C ILE A 71 21.25 18.58 1.35
N ILE A 72 20.51 17.66 1.94
CA ILE A 72 20.52 16.25 1.61
C ILE A 72 19.09 15.78 1.36
N PHE A 73 18.88 15.18 0.19
CA PHE A 73 17.69 14.39 -0.11
C PHE A 73 18.06 12.91 -0.05
N ILE A 74 17.32 12.15 0.74
CA ILE A 74 17.37 10.68 0.70
C ILE A 74 16.20 10.22 -0.15
N THR A 75 16.48 9.48 -1.22
CA THR A 75 15.47 8.97 -2.16
C THR A 75 15.63 7.46 -2.37
N ASP A 76 14.62 6.81 -2.95
CA ASP A 76 14.78 5.45 -3.44
C ASP A 76 15.65 5.43 -4.72
N LEU A 77 16.20 4.27 -5.07
CA LEU A 77 17.09 4.13 -6.24
C LEU A 77 16.36 4.26 -7.59
N THR A 78 15.03 4.16 -7.59
CA THR A 78 14.15 4.20 -8.77
C THR A 78 13.94 5.60 -9.33
N ASP A 79 14.14 6.63 -8.51
CA ASP A 79 14.00 8.04 -8.92
C ASP A 79 15.08 8.44 -9.93
N LYS A 80 14.73 9.30 -10.90
CA LYS A 80 15.71 9.79 -11.88
C LYS A 80 16.59 10.87 -11.26
N GLN A 81 17.90 10.81 -11.55
CA GLN A 81 18.84 11.79 -11.00
C GLN A 81 18.57 13.22 -11.46
N ASP A 82 18.16 13.42 -12.72
CA ASP A 82 17.90 14.77 -13.24
C ASP A 82 16.71 15.43 -12.53
N ASP A 83 15.64 14.67 -12.28
CA ASP A 83 14.48 15.13 -11.52
C ASP A 83 14.89 15.50 -10.08
N ILE A 84 15.74 14.69 -9.43
CA ILE A 84 16.27 14.99 -8.10
C ILE A 84 17.16 16.25 -8.12
N LYS A 85 18.04 16.40 -9.13
CA LYS A 85 18.92 17.57 -9.27
C LYS A 85 18.11 18.85 -9.42
N ALA A 86 17.09 18.84 -10.26
CA ALA A 86 16.20 19.98 -10.45
C ALA A 86 15.53 20.38 -9.12
N ASN A 87 14.99 19.39 -8.40
CA ASN A 87 14.33 19.61 -7.12
C ASN A 87 15.28 20.08 -6.00
N LEU A 88 16.52 19.61 -5.96
CA LEU A 88 17.55 20.13 -5.03
C LEU A 88 17.83 21.61 -5.28
N ASN A 89 17.94 22.03 -6.55
CA ASN A 89 18.15 23.43 -6.91
C ASN A 89 16.94 24.31 -6.54
N THR A 90 15.72 23.82 -6.81
CA THR A 90 14.47 24.50 -6.43
C THR A 90 14.40 24.66 -4.91
N PHE A 91 14.67 23.58 -4.15
CA PHE A 91 14.68 23.63 -2.70
C PHE A 91 15.74 24.60 -2.17
N TYR A 92 16.98 24.54 -2.67
CA TYR A 92 18.04 25.45 -2.27
C TYR A 92 17.65 26.92 -2.50
N SER A 93 17.11 27.23 -3.68
CA SER A 93 16.71 28.59 -4.03
C SER A 93 15.60 29.11 -3.12
N GLY A 94 14.56 28.30 -2.89
CA GLY A 94 13.48 28.65 -1.97
C GLY A 94 13.97 28.80 -0.53
N PHE A 95 14.81 27.87 -0.05
CA PHE A 95 15.33 27.88 1.31
C PHE A 95 16.21 29.11 1.57
N VAL A 96 17.14 29.42 0.67
CA VAL A 96 17.98 30.63 0.80
C VAL A 96 17.11 31.89 0.72
N GLN A 97 16.16 31.95 -0.20
CA GLN A 97 15.28 33.11 -0.31
C GLN A 97 14.50 33.38 0.98
N SER A 98 14.00 32.33 1.64
CA SER A 98 13.26 32.43 2.90
C SER A 98 14.16 32.77 4.10
N TYR A 99 15.42 32.31 4.11
CA TYR A 99 16.26 32.33 5.30
C TYR A 99 17.62 33.02 5.13
N THR A 100 17.77 33.92 4.14
CA THR A 100 19.06 34.59 3.85
C THR A 100 19.67 35.23 5.09
N ASP A 101 18.90 36.02 5.85
CA ASP A 101 19.39 36.72 7.04
C ASP A 101 19.81 35.74 8.15
N HIS A 102 19.00 34.69 8.39
CA HIS A 102 19.28 33.66 9.38
C HIS A 102 20.59 32.91 9.06
N LEU A 103 20.77 32.57 7.77
CA LEU A 103 21.97 31.87 7.30
C LEU A 103 23.23 32.73 7.42
N GLN A 104 23.14 34.03 7.14
CA GLN A 104 24.25 34.99 7.29
C GLN A 104 24.60 35.24 8.77
N GLN A 105 23.60 35.30 9.64
CA GLN A 105 23.79 35.44 11.09
C GLN A 105 24.28 34.13 11.74
N GLY A 106 24.27 33.03 11.00
CA GLY A 106 24.71 31.72 11.47
C GLY A 106 23.76 31.09 12.48
N ILE A 107 22.46 31.38 12.38
CA ILE A 107 21.44 30.75 13.21
C ILE A 107 21.40 29.25 12.89
N ILE A 108 21.38 28.44 13.94
CA ILE A 108 21.42 26.96 13.89
C ILE A 108 20.20 26.33 14.56
N ASP A 109 19.37 27.13 15.21
CA ASP A 109 18.17 26.68 15.90
C ASP A 109 17.13 26.16 14.89
N PRO A 110 16.67 24.90 14.99
CA PRO A 110 15.73 24.34 14.03
C PRO A 110 14.34 24.98 14.01
N GLU A 111 13.87 25.55 15.12
CA GLU A 111 12.56 26.22 15.16
C GLU A 111 12.53 27.46 14.26
N SER A 112 13.69 28.12 14.11
CA SER A 112 13.88 29.24 13.18
C SER A 112 13.69 28.87 11.70
N TYR A 113 13.63 27.57 11.38
CA TYR A 113 13.46 27.04 10.01
C TYR A 113 12.16 26.24 9.84
N ALA A 114 11.23 26.30 10.77
CA ALA A 114 10.02 25.45 10.79
C ALA A 114 9.18 25.56 9.51
N ASP A 115 9.07 26.76 8.92
CA ASP A 115 8.29 27.02 7.70
C ASP A 115 8.90 26.39 6.44
N THR A 116 10.11 25.82 6.53
CA THR A 116 10.72 25.07 5.43
C THR A 116 9.85 23.89 4.99
N LYS A 117 8.96 23.41 5.87
CA LYS A 117 7.97 22.37 5.53
C LYS A 117 7.15 22.72 4.27
N TYR A 118 6.77 23.97 4.08
CA TYR A 118 6.00 24.36 2.87
C TYR A 118 6.78 24.14 1.58
N ILE A 119 8.07 24.47 1.59
CA ILE A 119 8.97 24.21 0.45
C ILE A 119 9.10 22.69 0.25
N CYS A 120 9.23 21.93 1.34
CA CYS A 120 9.31 20.47 1.30
C CYS A 120 8.06 19.86 0.65
N ASP A 121 6.86 20.33 1.00
CA ASP A 121 5.60 19.82 0.48
C ASP A 121 5.48 20.03 -1.04
N GLU A 122 5.95 21.16 -1.57
CA GLU A 122 6.01 21.40 -3.02
C GLU A 122 7.01 20.45 -3.72
N ILE A 123 8.21 20.28 -3.14
CA ILE A 123 9.19 19.33 -3.68
C ILE A 123 8.65 17.89 -3.67
N PHE A 124 7.93 17.51 -2.63
CA PHE A 124 7.31 16.19 -2.53
C PHE A 124 6.21 15.99 -3.57
N LYS A 125 5.48 17.06 -3.93
CA LYS A 125 4.52 17.02 -5.05
C LYS A 125 5.23 16.76 -6.38
N GLU A 126 6.39 17.32 -6.62
CA GLU A 126 7.15 17.06 -7.86
C GLU A 126 7.74 15.64 -7.89
N LEU A 127 8.21 15.15 -6.73
CA LEU A 127 8.73 13.78 -6.57
C LEU A 127 7.66 12.80 -6.06
N ARG A 128 6.42 13.00 -6.55
CA ARG A 128 5.22 12.29 -6.09
C ARG A 128 5.35 10.77 -6.25
N PRO A 129 5.11 9.97 -5.19
CA PRO A 129 5.23 8.52 -5.30
C PRO A 129 4.26 7.90 -6.32
N LYS A 130 4.77 6.96 -7.11
CA LYS A 130 4.00 6.15 -8.06
C LYS A 130 3.64 4.80 -7.46
N ILE A 131 2.35 4.55 -7.30
CA ILE A 131 1.75 3.28 -6.87
C ILE A 131 1.09 2.60 -8.06
N ALA A 132 1.49 1.38 -8.37
CA ALA A 132 0.91 0.58 -9.46
C ALA A 132 -0.08 -0.46 -8.93
N LEU A 133 -1.35 -0.39 -9.32
CA LEU A 133 -2.35 -1.44 -9.10
C LEU A 133 -2.36 -2.38 -10.30
N ILE A 134 -1.88 -3.62 -10.12
CA ILE A 134 -1.81 -4.64 -11.17
C ILE A 134 -2.66 -5.87 -10.81
N GLY A 135 -2.96 -6.70 -11.81
CA GLY A 135 -3.81 -7.88 -11.66
C GLY A 135 -4.76 -8.04 -12.84
N PHE A 136 -5.31 -9.24 -13.04
CA PHE A 136 -6.18 -9.55 -14.16
C PHE A 136 -7.48 -8.73 -14.17
N SER A 137 -8.20 -8.74 -15.29
CA SER A 137 -9.52 -8.13 -15.38
C SER A 137 -10.49 -8.74 -14.36
N GLY A 138 -11.38 -7.94 -13.79
CA GLY A 138 -12.39 -8.42 -12.84
C GLY A 138 -11.91 -8.69 -11.40
N VAL A 139 -10.63 -8.49 -11.07
CA VAL A 139 -10.12 -8.68 -9.69
C VAL A 139 -10.49 -7.52 -8.74
N GLY A 140 -10.98 -6.39 -9.25
CA GLY A 140 -11.47 -5.26 -8.44
C GLY A 140 -10.53 -4.06 -8.31
N LYS A 141 -9.54 -3.89 -9.20
CA LYS A 141 -8.59 -2.75 -9.16
C LYS A 141 -9.29 -1.39 -9.22
N THR A 142 -10.20 -1.18 -10.17
CA THR A 142 -10.97 0.07 -10.29
C THR A 142 -11.88 0.32 -9.09
N THR A 143 -12.45 -0.75 -8.51
CA THR A 143 -13.22 -0.68 -7.26
C THR A 143 -12.34 -0.18 -6.12
N ILE A 144 -11.12 -0.70 -5.99
CA ILE A 144 -10.13 -0.26 -4.99
C ILE A 144 -9.75 1.21 -5.20
N THR A 145 -9.47 1.63 -6.44
CA THR A 145 -9.15 3.03 -6.77
C THR A 145 -10.27 3.97 -6.33
N LYS A 146 -11.52 3.63 -6.62
CA LYS A 146 -12.70 4.40 -6.19
C LYS A 146 -12.86 4.40 -4.67
N LEU A 147 -12.68 3.25 -4.02
CA LEU A 147 -12.73 3.11 -2.56
C LEU A 147 -11.74 4.05 -1.87
N ILE A 148 -10.49 4.12 -2.33
CA ILE A 148 -9.46 5.00 -1.76
C ILE A 148 -9.84 6.48 -1.96
N ARG A 149 -10.41 6.82 -3.12
CA ARG A 149 -10.89 8.17 -3.46
C ARG A 149 -12.19 8.58 -2.76
N ALA A 150 -12.80 7.68 -1.98
CA ALA A 150 -14.13 7.87 -1.38
C ALA A 150 -15.21 8.20 -2.43
N GLU A 151 -15.15 7.53 -3.58
CA GLU A 151 -16.13 7.63 -4.66
C GLU A 151 -17.16 6.50 -4.60
N ASP A 152 -18.29 6.69 -5.29
CA ASP A 152 -19.33 5.69 -5.41
C ASP A 152 -18.84 4.41 -6.10
N ILE A 153 -19.04 3.28 -5.43
CA ILE A 153 -18.67 1.96 -5.93
C ILE A 153 -19.73 1.47 -6.92
N PRO A 154 -19.38 1.22 -8.19
CA PRO A 154 -20.36 0.83 -9.20
C PRO A 154 -20.86 -0.59 -8.97
N MET A 155 -22.18 -0.77 -9.00
CA MET A 155 -22.84 -2.10 -8.89
C MET A 155 -22.66 -2.97 -10.13
N LYS A 156 -22.28 -2.39 -11.28
CA LYS A 156 -22.02 -3.10 -12.54
C LYS A 156 -20.56 -2.98 -12.93
N HIS A 157 -19.94 -4.12 -13.23
CA HIS A 157 -18.57 -4.16 -13.73
C HIS A 157 -18.50 -3.65 -15.18
N VAL A 158 -17.78 -2.56 -15.39
CA VAL A 158 -17.40 -2.07 -16.72
C VAL A 158 -15.88 -2.26 -16.85
N PRO A 159 -15.39 -3.08 -17.79
CA PRO A 159 -13.96 -3.33 -17.93
C PRO A 159 -13.17 -2.05 -18.23
N THR A 160 -12.04 -1.86 -17.56
CA THR A 160 -11.13 -0.73 -17.81
C THR A 160 -10.44 -0.92 -19.17
N ILE A 161 -10.58 0.08 -20.03
CA ILE A 161 -10.19 0.03 -21.45
C ILE A 161 -8.69 0.36 -21.65
N THR A 162 -8.13 1.29 -20.87
CA THR A 162 -6.76 1.82 -21.08
C THR A 162 -5.98 2.15 -19.80
N GLY A 163 -6.64 2.15 -18.65
CA GLY A 163 -6.06 2.42 -17.32
C GLY A 163 -6.16 3.89 -16.87
N ASP A 164 -6.40 4.13 -15.58
CA ASP A 164 -6.61 5.46 -14.98
C ASP A 164 -5.44 5.85 -14.07
N VAL A 165 -5.20 7.16 -13.93
CA VAL A 165 -4.25 7.71 -12.95
C VAL A 165 -5.04 8.53 -11.93
N ALA A 166 -5.18 7.95 -10.75
CA ALA A 166 -5.85 8.57 -9.63
C ALA A 166 -4.83 9.31 -8.74
N ALA A 167 -5.08 10.59 -8.48
CA ALA A 167 -4.45 11.26 -7.37
C ALA A 167 -5.11 10.77 -6.07
N ILE A 168 -4.34 10.13 -5.19
CA ILE A 168 -4.78 9.67 -3.88
C ILE A 168 -3.99 10.37 -2.78
N LYS A 169 -4.48 10.30 -1.55
CA LYS A 169 -3.78 10.80 -0.37
C LYS A 169 -3.67 9.73 0.69
N VAL A 170 -2.48 9.60 1.26
CA VAL A 170 -2.21 8.76 2.44
C VAL A 170 -1.72 9.70 3.53
N GLY A 171 -2.58 9.96 4.53
CA GLY A 171 -2.40 11.12 5.40
C GLY A 171 -2.41 12.41 4.56
N ASP A 172 -1.37 13.23 4.73
CA ASP A 172 -1.17 14.46 3.95
C ASP A 172 -0.36 14.25 2.67
N LEU A 173 0.17 13.05 2.43
CA LEU A 173 1.07 12.78 1.31
C LEU A 173 0.27 12.48 0.03
N PRO A 174 0.36 13.33 -1.00
CA PRO A 174 -0.24 13.03 -2.30
C PRO A 174 0.57 11.94 -3.01
N MET A 175 -0.12 11.01 -3.67
CA MET A 175 0.49 9.93 -4.46
C MET A 175 -0.30 9.72 -5.74
N PHE A 176 0.34 9.13 -6.74
CA PHE A 176 -0.35 8.66 -7.95
C PHE A 176 -0.61 7.17 -7.88
N CYS A 177 -1.87 6.79 -7.95
CA CYS A 177 -2.30 5.41 -8.04
C CYS A 177 -2.71 5.11 -9.48
N TRP A 178 -2.02 4.17 -10.09
CA TRP A 178 -2.23 3.81 -11.47
C TRP A 178 -3.02 2.51 -11.55
N ASP A 179 -4.28 2.60 -12.00
CA ASP A 179 -5.19 1.47 -12.19
C ASP A 179 -5.12 0.99 -13.63
N PHE A 180 -4.50 -0.17 -13.87
CA PHE A 180 -4.29 -0.65 -15.23
C PHE A 180 -5.40 -1.56 -15.74
N ALA A 181 -5.61 -1.53 -17.06
CA ALA A 181 -6.42 -2.56 -17.71
C ALA A 181 -5.73 -3.93 -17.55
N GLY A 182 -6.41 -4.85 -16.87
CA GLY A 182 -5.91 -6.21 -16.59
C GLY A 182 -6.23 -7.23 -17.68
N GLN A 183 -6.69 -6.79 -18.85
CA GLN A 183 -7.02 -7.69 -19.96
C GLN A 183 -5.74 -8.07 -20.71
N GLU A 184 -5.61 -9.35 -21.05
CA GLU A 184 -4.39 -9.91 -21.66
C GLU A 184 -4.03 -9.24 -23.00
N GLN A 185 -5.02 -8.73 -23.74
CA GLN A 185 -4.82 -7.93 -24.94
C GLN A 185 -4.00 -6.64 -24.71
N PHE A 186 -3.90 -6.18 -23.46
CA PHE A 186 -3.05 -5.05 -23.04
C PHE A 186 -1.78 -5.50 -22.29
N SER A 187 -1.38 -6.76 -22.40
CA SER A 187 -0.19 -7.26 -21.71
C SER A 187 1.11 -6.55 -22.12
N PHE A 188 1.18 -6.02 -23.35
CA PHE A 188 2.35 -5.33 -23.90
C PHE A 188 2.72 -4.02 -23.17
N ILE A 189 1.83 -3.45 -22.35
CA ILE A 189 2.09 -2.20 -21.59
C ILE A 189 2.35 -2.43 -20.10
N TRP A 190 2.09 -3.63 -19.57
CA TRP A 190 2.25 -3.89 -18.15
C TRP A 190 3.69 -3.67 -17.65
N SER A 191 4.70 -3.94 -18.48
CA SER A 191 6.11 -3.67 -18.15
C SER A 191 6.38 -2.18 -17.97
N ARG A 192 5.85 -1.31 -18.84
CA ARG A 192 5.99 0.16 -18.75
C ARG A 192 5.34 0.71 -17.48
N PHE A 193 4.25 0.09 -17.08
CA PHE A 193 3.46 0.49 -15.93
C PHE A 193 4.07 0.07 -14.60
N VAL A 194 4.63 -1.13 -14.53
CA VAL A 194 5.36 -1.63 -13.38
C VAL A 194 6.69 -0.88 -13.17
N LYS A 195 7.35 -0.50 -14.27
CA LYS A 195 8.64 0.22 -14.22
C LYS A 195 8.51 1.60 -13.57
N GLY A 196 9.48 1.92 -12.71
CA GLY A 196 9.55 3.22 -12.03
C GLY A 196 8.50 3.42 -10.94
N SER A 197 7.77 2.37 -10.55
CA SER A 197 6.86 2.41 -9.40
C SER A 197 7.64 2.36 -8.10
N ASP A 198 7.23 3.14 -7.12
CA ASP A 198 7.74 3.12 -5.74
C ASP A 198 7.15 1.95 -4.95
N ALA A 199 5.90 1.62 -5.26
CA ALA A 199 5.20 0.46 -4.75
C ALA A 199 4.30 -0.17 -5.82
N ILE A 200 4.12 -1.48 -5.72
CA ILE A 200 3.22 -2.27 -6.55
C ILE A 200 2.25 -3.04 -5.66
N ILE A 201 0.97 -2.93 -5.97
CA ILE A 201 -0.10 -3.67 -5.31
C ILE A 201 -0.68 -4.63 -6.34
N LEU A 202 -0.40 -5.91 -6.17
CA LEU A 202 -0.99 -6.98 -6.98
C LEU A 202 -2.34 -7.38 -6.38
N VAL A 203 -3.42 -7.13 -7.10
CA VAL A 203 -4.78 -7.48 -6.68
C VAL A 203 -5.16 -8.82 -7.27
N VAL A 204 -5.61 -9.74 -6.42
CA VAL A 204 -6.14 -11.06 -6.80
C VAL A 204 -7.56 -11.21 -6.29
N ASP A 205 -8.39 -12.00 -6.96
CA ASP A 205 -9.77 -12.26 -6.52
C ASP A 205 -9.92 -13.47 -5.58
N SER A 206 -8.80 -13.89 -5.00
CA SER A 206 -8.70 -14.96 -4.00
C SER A 206 -9.20 -16.33 -4.46
N THR A 207 -9.37 -16.56 -5.77
CA THR A 207 -9.69 -17.89 -6.31
C THR A 207 -8.43 -18.71 -6.66
N LYS A 208 -8.51 -20.04 -6.59
CA LYS A 208 -7.39 -20.95 -6.99
C LYS A 208 -6.99 -20.79 -8.46
N GLN A 209 -7.91 -20.39 -9.34
CA GLN A 209 -7.63 -20.16 -10.75
C GLN A 209 -6.86 -18.85 -10.91
N ASN A 210 -7.40 -17.74 -10.41
CA ASN A 210 -6.74 -16.43 -10.50
C ASN A 210 -5.36 -16.41 -9.84
N LEU A 211 -5.19 -17.14 -8.73
CA LEU A 211 -3.89 -17.26 -8.06
C LEU A 211 -2.83 -17.95 -8.94
N ARG A 212 -3.22 -18.95 -9.73
CA ARG A 212 -2.33 -19.63 -10.67
C ARG A 212 -1.91 -18.72 -11.81
N GLU A 213 -2.87 -18.01 -12.38
CA GLU A 213 -2.63 -17.05 -13.46
C GLU A 213 -1.78 -15.87 -12.98
N SER A 214 -2.03 -15.37 -11.75
CA SER A 214 -1.37 -14.17 -11.19
C SER A 214 0.13 -14.34 -10.95
N LYS A 215 0.67 -15.55 -11.02
CA LYS A 215 2.12 -15.80 -11.07
C LYS A 215 2.80 -15.05 -12.20
N PHE A 216 2.11 -14.86 -13.33
CA PHE A 216 2.59 -14.03 -14.43
C PHE A 216 3.01 -12.64 -13.95
N PHE A 217 2.20 -11.98 -13.11
CA PHE A 217 2.50 -10.65 -12.60
C PHE A 217 3.67 -10.65 -11.62
N VAL A 218 3.83 -11.71 -10.83
CA VAL A 218 5.00 -11.89 -9.96
C VAL A 218 6.29 -11.95 -10.79
N ASP A 219 6.29 -12.71 -11.88
CA ASP A 219 7.47 -12.82 -12.77
C ASP A 219 7.74 -11.49 -13.50
N LEU A 220 6.68 -10.79 -13.92
CA LEU A 220 6.79 -9.44 -14.50
C LEU A 220 7.43 -8.45 -13.51
N ILE A 221 6.99 -8.44 -12.25
CA ILE A 221 7.54 -7.57 -11.20
C ILE A 221 9.02 -7.88 -10.99
N LYS A 222 9.38 -9.16 -10.82
CA LYS A 222 10.78 -9.57 -10.63
C LYS A 222 11.68 -9.14 -11.78
N LYS A 223 11.16 -9.16 -13.00
CA LYS A 223 11.91 -8.77 -14.21
C LYS A 223 12.04 -7.26 -14.35
N GLU A 224 10.94 -6.51 -14.23
CA GLU A 224 10.88 -5.10 -14.62
C GLU A 224 11.05 -4.13 -13.43
N ALA A 225 10.78 -4.58 -12.21
CA ALA A 225 10.83 -3.78 -10.99
C ALA A 225 11.35 -4.56 -9.76
N PRO A 226 12.54 -5.18 -9.82
CA PRO A 226 13.07 -6.07 -8.77
C PRO A 226 13.33 -5.39 -7.41
N LYS A 227 13.47 -4.06 -7.39
CA LYS A 227 13.75 -3.28 -6.18
C LYS A 227 12.52 -2.55 -5.64
N THR A 228 11.38 -2.68 -6.30
CA THR A 228 10.14 -2.01 -5.91
C THR A 228 9.47 -2.77 -4.78
N ARG A 229 8.83 -2.05 -3.85
CA ARG A 229 8.08 -2.67 -2.75
C ARG A 229 6.79 -3.27 -3.29
N VAL A 230 6.44 -4.48 -2.83
CA VAL A 230 5.30 -5.24 -3.37
C VAL A 230 4.44 -5.74 -2.23
N ALA A 231 3.13 -5.57 -2.38
CA ALA A 231 2.14 -6.29 -1.60
C ALA A 231 1.08 -6.90 -2.50
N ILE A 232 0.38 -7.90 -1.95
CA ILE A 232 -0.78 -8.51 -2.58
C ILE A 232 -2.02 -8.10 -1.79
N VAL A 233 -3.07 -7.74 -2.51
CA VAL A 233 -4.42 -7.61 -1.95
C VAL A 233 -5.22 -8.83 -2.40
N ALA A 234 -5.52 -9.70 -1.44
CA ALA A 234 -6.45 -10.80 -1.60
C ALA A 234 -7.88 -10.24 -1.48
N ASN A 235 -8.43 -9.82 -2.62
CA ASN A 235 -9.74 -9.19 -2.70
C ASN A 235 -10.87 -10.22 -2.79
N LYS A 236 -12.11 -9.78 -2.57
CA LYS A 236 -13.35 -10.57 -2.60
C LYS A 236 -13.43 -11.64 -1.49
N GLN A 237 -12.93 -11.29 -0.30
CA GLN A 237 -12.95 -12.17 0.87
C GLN A 237 -14.37 -12.44 1.41
N ASP A 238 -15.37 -11.71 0.93
CA ASP A 238 -16.79 -11.94 1.18
C ASP A 238 -17.35 -13.18 0.44
N LEU A 239 -16.67 -13.65 -0.62
CA LEU A 239 -17.18 -14.73 -1.46
C LEU A 239 -16.88 -16.12 -0.88
N PRO A 240 -17.81 -17.08 -1.02
CA PRO A 240 -17.57 -18.45 -0.59
C PRO A 240 -16.43 -19.08 -1.39
N GLY A 241 -15.49 -19.71 -0.68
CA GLY A 241 -14.33 -20.35 -1.30
C GLY A 241 -13.17 -19.40 -1.62
N ALA A 242 -13.21 -18.15 -1.14
CA ALA A 242 -12.06 -17.27 -1.14
C ALA A 242 -10.91 -17.91 -0.34
N LEU A 243 -9.72 -17.94 -0.94
CA LEU A 243 -8.50 -18.40 -0.28
C LEU A 243 -8.09 -17.41 0.81
N SER A 244 -7.52 -17.94 1.89
CA SER A 244 -6.99 -17.11 2.97
C SER A 244 -5.82 -16.24 2.46
N PRO A 245 -5.59 -15.06 3.05
CA PRO A 245 -4.40 -14.26 2.75
C PRO A 245 -3.09 -15.03 2.93
N GLU A 246 -3.03 -15.96 3.88
CA GLU A 246 -1.88 -16.82 4.13
C GLU A 246 -1.62 -17.77 2.95
N ASP A 247 -2.67 -18.43 2.43
CA ASP A 247 -2.55 -19.31 1.26
C ASP A 247 -2.06 -18.55 0.03
N VAL A 248 -2.59 -17.34 -0.18
CA VAL A 248 -2.19 -16.46 -1.28
C VAL A 248 -0.73 -16.02 -1.11
N ALA A 249 -0.32 -15.62 0.09
CA ALA A 249 1.05 -15.24 0.42
C ALA A 249 2.03 -16.39 0.18
N ASN A 250 1.70 -17.58 0.68
CA ASN A 250 2.49 -18.80 0.50
C ASN A 250 2.68 -19.15 -0.98
N LYS A 251 1.69 -18.85 -1.82
CA LYS A 251 1.73 -19.20 -3.25
C LYS A 251 2.46 -18.19 -4.13
N LEU A 252 2.33 -16.90 -3.82
CA LEU A 252 2.88 -15.81 -4.64
C LEU A 252 4.17 -15.20 -4.07
N GLY A 253 4.49 -15.47 -2.81
CA GLY A 253 5.76 -15.11 -2.18
C GLY A 253 5.87 -13.64 -1.76
N TYR A 254 4.74 -12.94 -1.62
CA TYR A 254 4.69 -11.58 -1.09
C TYR A 254 3.68 -11.48 0.05
N ARG A 255 3.88 -10.46 0.90
CA ARG A 255 2.94 -10.15 1.97
C ARG A 255 1.57 -9.86 1.38
N THR A 256 0.54 -10.45 1.99
CA THR A 256 -0.82 -10.42 1.47
C THR A 256 -1.78 -9.90 2.52
N TYR A 257 -2.73 -9.07 2.09
CA TYR A 257 -3.75 -8.47 2.94
C TYR A 257 -5.15 -8.85 2.44
N PRO A 258 -6.08 -9.21 3.33
CA PRO A 258 -7.47 -9.41 2.96
C PRO A 258 -8.12 -8.07 2.61
N LEU A 259 -9.06 -8.08 1.65
CA LEU A 259 -9.90 -6.92 1.35
C LEU A 259 -11.27 -7.35 0.81
N ILE A 260 -12.27 -6.54 1.13
CA ILE A 260 -13.58 -6.55 0.48
C ILE A 260 -13.74 -5.17 -0.19
N ALA A 261 -13.26 -5.02 -1.42
CA ALA A 261 -13.19 -3.71 -2.06
C ALA A 261 -14.55 -3.03 -2.29
N ILE A 262 -15.65 -3.80 -2.25
CA ILE A 262 -17.02 -3.29 -2.39
C ILE A 262 -17.57 -2.68 -1.10
N ASP A 263 -16.92 -2.91 0.04
CA ASP A 263 -17.34 -2.39 1.33
C ASP A 263 -16.64 -1.03 1.60
N PRO A 264 -17.39 0.08 1.66
CA PRO A 264 -16.82 1.40 1.97
C PRO A 264 -16.05 1.45 3.30
N GLN A 265 -16.38 0.60 4.27
CA GLN A 265 -15.70 0.56 5.57
C GLN A 265 -14.24 0.08 5.45
N GLN A 266 -13.92 -0.65 4.39
CA GLN A 266 -12.57 -1.14 4.09
C GLN A 266 -11.62 -0.06 3.54
N ARG A 267 -12.10 1.18 3.37
CA ARG A 267 -11.27 2.29 2.87
C ARG A 267 -10.04 2.54 3.74
N SER A 268 -10.21 2.59 5.07
CA SER A 268 -9.11 2.83 6.01
C SER A 268 -8.07 1.70 5.94
N VAL A 269 -8.54 0.45 5.82
CA VAL A 269 -7.69 -0.73 5.64
C VAL A 269 -6.83 -0.58 4.38
N MET A 270 -7.43 -0.22 3.24
CA MET A 270 -6.69 -0.04 2.00
C MET A 270 -5.66 1.12 2.06
N VAL A 271 -6.03 2.24 2.69
CA VAL A 271 -5.11 3.37 2.91
C VAL A 271 -3.93 2.95 3.78
N ASN A 272 -4.16 2.15 4.82
CA ASN A 272 -3.11 1.62 5.68
C ASN A 272 -2.19 0.65 4.94
N ILE A 273 -2.74 -0.21 4.08
CA ILE A 273 -1.93 -1.10 3.23
C ILE A 273 -1.00 -0.25 2.36
N ILE A 274 -1.49 0.81 1.71
CA ILE A 274 -0.65 1.70 0.89
C ILE A 274 0.42 2.38 1.76
N ALA A 275 0.02 2.92 2.91
CA ALA A 275 0.95 3.57 3.85
C ALA A 275 2.08 2.62 4.27
N GLU A 276 1.76 1.35 4.53
CA GLU A 276 2.71 0.34 4.96
C GLU A 276 3.67 -0.05 3.82
N VAL A 277 3.14 -0.31 2.63
CA VAL A 277 3.96 -0.71 1.46
C VAL A 277 4.87 0.43 1.01
N VAL A 278 4.41 1.67 1.15
CA VAL A 278 5.21 2.86 0.86
C VAL A 278 6.12 3.23 2.03
N GLU A 279 5.94 2.62 3.21
CA GLU A 279 6.68 2.88 4.45
C GLU A 279 6.60 4.34 4.91
N VAL A 280 5.42 4.96 4.83
CA VAL A 280 5.19 6.36 5.26
C VAL A 280 5.40 6.51 6.76
N THR A 281 6.10 7.58 7.18
CA THR A 281 6.40 7.88 8.59
C THR A 281 5.41 8.85 9.24
N SER A 282 4.65 9.61 8.45
CA SER A 282 3.72 10.64 8.94
C SER A 282 2.36 10.07 9.34
N GLY A 283 2.07 10.09 10.64
CA GLY A 283 0.72 10.17 11.24
C GLY A 283 -0.30 9.05 10.96
N THR A 284 0.01 8.07 10.11
CA THR A 284 -0.91 6.97 9.72
C THR A 284 -0.67 5.69 10.54
N THR A 285 0.21 5.74 11.53
CA THR A 285 0.51 4.63 12.43
C THR A 285 -0.54 4.39 13.53
N ALA A 286 -1.68 5.06 13.50
CA ALA A 286 -2.70 4.98 14.55
C ALA A 286 -3.32 3.58 14.70
N LEU A 287 -3.29 2.74 13.67
CA LEU A 287 -3.81 1.37 13.72
C LEU A 287 -2.69 0.32 13.78
N ILE A 288 -1.51 0.57 13.20
CA ILE A 288 -0.42 -0.41 13.16
C ILE A 288 0.29 -0.56 14.51
N GLN A 289 0.51 0.52 15.26
CA GLN A 289 1.12 0.40 16.59
C GLN A 289 0.25 -0.45 17.52
N PRO A 290 -1.07 -0.19 17.66
CA PRO A 290 -1.93 -1.08 18.42
C PRO A 290 -1.98 -2.52 17.91
N MET A 291 -1.96 -2.78 16.59
CA MET A 291 -1.96 -4.14 16.04
C MET A 291 -0.66 -4.91 16.35
N LEU A 292 0.51 -4.31 16.12
CA LEU A 292 1.80 -4.94 16.42
C LEU A 292 2.04 -5.07 17.93
N GLU A 293 1.60 -4.08 18.72
CA GLU A 293 1.63 -4.15 20.19
C GLU A 293 0.72 -5.28 20.68
N ARG A 294 -0.47 -5.44 20.10
CA ARG A 294 -1.40 -6.54 20.42
C ARG A 294 -0.78 -7.91 20.14
N ASP A 295 -0.22 -8.13 18.96
CA ASP A 295 0.36 -9.44 18.59
C ASP A 295 1.55 -9.80 19.51
N ARG A 296 2.42 -8.83 19.83
CA ARG A 296 3.49 -9.01 20.82
C ARG A 296 2.96 -9.29 22.23
N LEU A 297 1.91 -8.59 22.66
CA LEU A 297 1.32 -8.78 23.98
C LEU A 297 0.64 -10.15 24.09
N MET A 298 0.09 -10.72 22.99
CA MET A 298 -0.45 -12.07 23.00
C MET A 298 0.63 -13.11 23.33
N GLU A 299 1.78 -13.03 22.67
CA GLU A 299 2.94 -13.89 22.97
C GLU A 299 3.42 -13.72 24.42
N GLU A 300 3.44 -12.48 24.92
CA GLU A 300 3.85 -12.18 26.29
C GLU A 300 2.86 -12.70 27.35
N ALA A 301 1.55 -12.64 27.07
CA ALA A 301 0.51 -13.17 27.95
C ALA A 301 0.62 -14.70 28.05
N GLU A 302 0.81 -15.39 26.92
CA GLU A 302 1.00 -16.84 26.88
C GLU A 302 2.26 -17.27 27.64
N ALA A 303 3.38 -16.58 27.43
CA ALA A 303 4.61 -16.83 28.16
C ALA A 303 4.45 -16.61 29.68
N ALA A 304 3.71 -15.58 30.10
CA ALA A 304 3.44 -15.30 31.51
C ALA A 304 2.60 -16.40 32.17
N ILE A 305 1.61 -16.96 31.45
CA ILE A 305 0.82 -18.12 31.92
C ILE A 305 1.73 -19.34 32.08
N MET A 306 2.56 -19.64 31.07
CA MET A 306 3.47 -20.79 31.12
C MET A 306 4.48 -20.70 32.27
N GLN A 307 4.87 -19.49 32.66
CA GLN A 307 5.77 -19.23 33.79
C GLN A 307 5.04 -19.14 35.15
N GLY A 308 3.72 -19.31 35.18
CA GLY A 308 2.91 -19.22 36.39
C GLY A 308 2.73 -17.79 36.93
N ASN A 309 3.06 -16.76 36.15
CA ASN A 309 2.89 -15.35 36.53
C ASN A 309 1.49 -14.86 36.12
N ILE A 310 0.49 -15.30 36.89
CA ILE A 310 -0.94 -15.07 36.62
C ILE A 310 -1.32 -13.59 36.68
N LEU A 311 -0.69 -12.79 37.54
CA LEU A 311 -0.94 -11.35 37.63
C LEU A 311 -0.51 -10.64 36.35
N LYS A 312 0.71 -10.93 35.88
CA LYS A 312 1.22 -10.36 34.62
C LYS A 312 0.33 -10.76 33.44
N ALA A 313 -0.05 -12.03 33.33
CA ALA A 313 -0.96 -12.50 32.28
C ALA A 313 -2.33 -11.77 32.29
N SER A 314 -2.90 -11.55 33.48
CA SER A 314 -4.17 -10.83 33.64
C SER A 314 -4.08 -9.37 33.18
N GLU A 315 -3.00 -8.67 33.54
CA GLU A 315 -2.75 -7.28 33.12
C GLU A 315 -2.50 -7.18 31.61
N THR A 316 -1.73 -8.11 31.04
CA THR A 316 -1.44 -8.17 29.61
C THR A 316 -2.72 -8.41 28.80
N TYR A 317 -3.62 -9.34 29.21
CA TYR A 317 -4.91 -9.52 28.53
C TYR A 317 -5.83 -8.32 28.60
N LYS A 318 -5.82 -7.57 29.71
CA LYS A 318 -6.58 -6.32 29.80
C LYS A 318 -6.09 -5.31 28.76
N ARG A 319 -4.76 -5.17 28.63
CA ARG A 319 -4.13 -4.28 27.66
C ARG A 319 -4.43 -4.68 26.22
N ILE A 320 -4.46 -5.98 25.91
CA ILE A 320 -4.89 -6.50 24.60
C ILE A 320 -6.36 -6.11 24.33
N GLY A 321 -7.24 -6.22 25.33
CA GLY A 321 -8.65 -5.81 25.22
C GLY A 321 -8.83 -4.31 24.93
N ASP A 322 -8.04 -3.46 25.61
CA ASP A 322 -8.01 -2.01 25.36
C ASP A 322 -7.60 -1.70 23.90
N LEU A 323 -6.58 -2.39 23.39
CA LEU A 323 -6.08 -2.22 22.02
C LEU A 323 -7.09 -2.73 20.99
N SER A 324 -7.72 -3.89 21.20
CA SER A 324 -8.78 -4.41 20.32
C SER A 324 -9.99 -3.47 20.27
N SER A 325 -10.36 -2.81 21.38
CA SER A 325 -11.41 -1.78 21.36
C SER A 325 -11.00 -0.55 20.54
N GLN A 326 -9.75 -0.09 20.66
CA GLN A 326 -9.22 1.01 19.85
C GLN A 326 -9.16 0.69 18.35
N LEU A 327 -9.02 -0.60 18.00
CA LEU A 327 -9.05 -1.11 16.64
C LEU A 327 -10.47 -1.35 16.09
N GLY A 328 -11.52 -1.15 16.90
CA GLY A 328 -12.91 -1.42 16.50
C GLY A 328 -13.28 -2.91 16.47
N GLU A 329 -12.50 -3.77 17.12
CA GLU A 329 -12.72 -5.22 17.20
C GLU A 329 -13.51 -5.58 18.48
N ASP A 330 -14.74 -5.11 18.58
CA ASP A 330 -15.54 -5.18 19.83
C ASP A 330 -15.65 -6.61 20.40
N HIS A 331 -15.86 -7.61 19.53
CA HIS A 331 -15.94 -9.02 19.93
C HIS A 331 -14.63 -9.57 20.54
N LEU A 332 -13.47 -9.16 20.01
CA LEU A 332 -12.17 -9.56 20.55
C LEU A 332 -11.87 -8.82 21.86
N SER A 333 -12.27 -7.54 21.93
CA SER A 333 -12.13 -6.76 23.16
C SER A 333 -12.87 -7.41 24.34
N GLU A 334 -14.14 -7.79 24.13
CA GLU A 334 -14.93 -8.50 25.14
C GLU A 334 -14.29 -9.83 25.59
N TYR A 335 -13.78 -10.61 24.64
CA TYR A 335 -13.10 -11.87 24.91
C TYR A 335 -11.89 -11.69 25.85
N PHE A 336 -11.00 -10.74 25.54
CA PHE A 336 -9.77 -10.54 26.31
C PHE A 336 -10.01 -9.91 27.68
N TYR A 337 -11.00 -9.02 27.81
CA TYR A 337 -11.44 -8.57 29.14
C TYR A 337 -11.99 -9.72 30.00
N GLY A 338 -12.72 -10.65 29.37
CA GLY A 338 -13.20 -11.87 30.03
C GLY A 338 -12.06 -12.70 30.61
N GLN A 339 -11.02 -12.97 29.82
CA GLN A 339 -9.84 -13.72 30.26
C GLN A 339 -9.11 -13.02 31.42
N SER A 340 -8.89 -11.71 31.31
CA SER A 340 -8.26 -10.92 32.38
C SER A 340 -9.00 -11.06 33.72
N LYS A 341 -10.34 -10.97 33.69
CA LYS A 341 -11.19 -11.05 34.89
C LYS A 341 -11.15 -12.44 35.54
N VAL A 342 -11.15 -13.51 34.76
CA VAL A 342 -11.06 -14.88 35.27
C VAL A 342 -9.74 -15.08 36.01
N LEU A 343 -8.61 -14.67 35.42
CA LEU A 343 -7.29 -14.80 36.04
C LEU A 343 -7.17 -13.97 37.34
N ALA A 344 -7.73 -12.76 37.35
CA ALA A 344 -7.75 -11.91 38.54
C ALA A 344 -8.55 -12.54 39.70
N GLN A 345 -9.71 -13.14 39.40
CA GLN A 345 -10.53 -13.85 40.40
C GLN A 345 -9.83 -15.09 40.96
N GLN A 346 -9.13 -15.84 40.10
CA GLN A 346 -8.32 -16.98 40.55
C GLN A 346 -7.23 -16.53 41.53
N LEU A 347 -6.53 -15.43 41.24
CA LEU A 347 -5.50 -14.87 42.11
C LEU A 347 -6.07 -14.47 43.48
N GLN A 348 -7.24 -13.81 43.50
CA GLN A 348 -7.93 -13.42 44.74
C GLN A 348 -8.36 -14.64 45.57
N SER A 349 -8.88 -15.69 44.91
CA SER A 349 -9.29 -16.91 45.61
C SER A 349 -8.11 -17.66 46.25
N VAL A 350 -6.94 -17.63 45.62
CA VAL A 350 -5.71 -18.22 46.16
C VAL A 350 -5.17 -17.38 47.32
N ALA A 351 -5.15 -16.05 47.18
CA ALA A 351 -4.72 -15.15 48.24
C ALA A 351 -5.60 -15.29 49.50
N GLN A 352 -6.91 -15.43 49.33
CA GLN A 352 -7.86 -15.63 50.42
C GLN A 352 -7.63 -16.99 51.14
N LYS A 353 -7.40 -18.06 50.39
CA LYS A 353 -7.05 -19.40 50.95
C LYS A 353 -5.70 -19.42 51.68
N VAL A 354 -4.76 -18.56 51.30
CA VAL A 354 -3.46 -18.39 51.98
C VAL A 354 -3.62 -17.58 53.27
N MET A 355 -4.47 -16.54 53.26
CA MET A 355 -4.79 -15.75 54.46
C MET A 355 -5.54 -16.57 55.52
N GLU A 356 -6.39 -17.51 55.10
CA GLU A 356 -7.12 -18.41 56.00
C GLU A 356 -6.26 -19.52 56.64
N LYS A 357 -4.99 -19.71 56.20
CA LYS A 357 -4.08 -20.78 56.68
C LYS A 357 -2.95 -20.33 57.62
N LYS A 358 -2.94 -19.08 58.11
CA LYS A 358 -1.92 -18.62 59.07
C LYS A 358 -2.27 -19.04 60.52
N PRO A 359 -1.40 -19.76 61.26
CA PRO A 359 -1.71 -20.21 62.62
C PRO A 359 -1.52 -19.09 63.66
N ILE A 360 -2.32 -19.20 64.72
CA ILE A 360 -2.38 -18.32 65.89
C ILE A 360 -1.20 -18.59 66.85
N ASP A 361 -0.53 -17.51 67.23
CA ASP A 361 0.20 -17.22 68.50
C ASP A 361 1.60 -17.80 68.78
N SER A 362 2.55 -16.91 69.08
CA SER A 362 3.16 -16.78 70.41
C SER A 362 4.25 -15.69 70.41
N THR A 363 4.05 -14.68 71.25
CA THR A 363 5.06 -13.66 71.61
C THR A 363 5.89 -14.13 72.80
N PRO A 364 7.14 -13.66 72.94
CA PRO A 364 7.67 -13.38 74.28
C PRO A 364 8.13 -11.94 74.46
N LYS A 365 7.85 -11.43 75.67
CA LYS A 365 8.07 -10.09 76.22
C LYS A 365 9.54 -9.66 76.22
N SER A 366 9.78 -8.35 76.04
CA SER A 366 11.06 -7.69 76.30
C SER A 366 11.03 -6.91 77.63
N GLU A 367 12.05 -7.11 78.47
CA GLU A 367 12.45 -6.17 79.53
C GLU A 367 13.95 -5.84 79.40
N ILE A 368 14.20 -4.62 78.89
CA ILE A 368 15.23 -3.61 79.21
C ILE A 368 16.65 -4.06 79.64
N ARG A 369 17.67 -3.64 78.87
CA ARG A 369 18.74 -2.67 79.27
C ARG A 369 19.69 -2.31 78.11
N PRO A 370 20.35 -1.12 78.12
CA PRO A 370 20.97 -0.55 76.92
C PRO A 370 22.50 -0.75 76.81
N ARG A 371 22.89 -0.98 75.55
CA ARG A 371 24.03 -0.46 74.76
C ARG A 371 25.45 -0.42 75.35
N VAL A 372 26.34 -1.19 74.72
CA VAL A 372 27.77 -0.85 74.53
C VAL A 372 28.14 -1.15 73.08
N GLU A 373 28.59 -0.14 72.36
CA GLU A 373 29.25 -0.27 71.05
C GLU A 373 30.68 -0.77 71.26
N MET A 374 31.21 -1.59 70.35
CA MET A 374 32.54 -1.38 69.78
C MET A 374 32.81 -2.27 68.56
N ASN A 375 33.65 -1.73 67.69
CA ASN A 375 34.01 -2.11 66.32
C ASN A 375 34.68 -3.50 66.14
N TYR A 376 34.41 -4.08 64.94
CA TYR A 376 35.23 -4.85 63.95
C TYR A 376 36.61 -5.43 64.38
N PRO A 377 37.18 -6.51 63.77
CA PRO A 377 37.15 -6.83 62.32
C PRO A 377 37.24 -8.33 61.83
N THR A 378 36.76 -8.54 60.61
CA THR A 378 37.33 -9.25 59.41
C THR A 378 37.89 -10.69 59.41
N GLN A 379 37.64 -11.36 58.26
CA GLN A 379 38.34 -12.48 57.57
C GLN A 379 37.97 -13.91 58.06
N ALA A 380 37.84 -14.97 57.23
CA ALA A 380 38.39 -15.24 55.90
C ALA A 380 37.56 -16.32 55.13
N GLN A 381 37.62 -16.25 53.79
CA GLN A 381 37.81 -17.29 52.75
C GLN A 381 37.31 -18.75 52.89
N GLY A 382 36.85 -19.30 51.75
CA GLY A 382 36.96 -20.72 51.40
C GLY A 382 35.66 -21.29 50.80
N ASN A 383 35.40 -21.05 49.51
CA ASN A 383 35.60 -21.96 48.37
C ASN A 383 34.78 -23.27 48.35
N GLU A 384 34.01 -23.37 47.25
CA GLU A 384 34.00 -24.49 46.30
C GLU A 384 32.87 -25.55 46.28
N GLN A 385 32.31 -25.65 45.05
CA GLN A 385 31.93 -26.84 44.28
C GLN A 385 30.46 -27.32 44.21
N LYS A 386 29.98 -27.30 42.95
CA LYS A 386 28.82 -27.95 42.29
C LYS A 386 29.08 -29.46 42.14
N PRO A 387 28.07 -30.36 41.96
CA PRO A 387 27.58 -30.69 40.59
C PRO A 387 26.12 -31.28 40.48
N GLN A 388 25.36 -31.00 39.41
CA GLN A 388 24.96 -31.87 38.26
C GLN A 388 23.57 -32.55 38.34
N ILE A 389 22.98 -32.75 37.15
CA ILE A 389 21.59 -33.13 36.78
C ILE A 389 21.54 -34.62 36.33
N PRO A 390 20.38 -35.33 36.34
CA PRO A 390 19.79 -35.79 35.05
C PRO A 390 18.24 -35.98 34.97
N SER A 391 17.69 -35.62 33.80
CA SER A 391 16.76 -36.31 32.85
C SER A 391 15.40 -37.00 33.19
N GLN A 392 14.38 -36.55 32.41
CA GLN A 392 13.32 -37.24 31.61
C GLN A 392 12.27 -38.22 32.18
N GLU A 393 10.99 -37.99 31.81
CA GLU A 393 10.01 -39.02 31.37
C GLU A 393 8.78 -38.39 30.63
N THR A 394 8.23 -39.12 29.65
CA THR A 394 7.01 -38.83 28.82
C THR A 394 5.86 -39.78 29.24
N PRO A 395 4.55 -39.49 29.01
CA PRO A 395 3.86 -40.19 27.90
C PRO A 395 2.55 -39.56 27.28
N ARG A 396 2.35 -39.94 26.00
CA ARG A 396 1.12 -40.39 25.26
C ARG A 396 -0.01 -39.46 24.78
N GLN A 397 -0.44 -39.78 23.54
CA GLN A 397 -1.48 -39.22 22.66
C GLN A 397 -2.80 -39.99 22.76
N GLU A 398 -3.93 -39.33 22.49
CA GLU A 398 -5.20 -39.96 22.09
C GLU A 398 -5.79 -39.28 20.84
N THR A 399 -6.36 -40.12 19.97
CA THR A 399 -6.94 -39.85 18.64
C THR A 399 -8.47 -39.84 18.68
N PHE A 400 -9.15 -39.02 17.87
CA PHE A 400 -10.58 -39.16 17.56
C PHE A 400 -10.86 -39.01 16.06
N ASN A 401 -11.68 -39.92 15.51
CA ASN A 401 -12.19 -39.96 14.13
C ASN A 401 -13.70 -39.64 14.09
N PRO A 402 -14.28 -39.25 12.93
CA PRO A 402 -15.59 -38.59 12.79
C PRO A 402 -16.73 -39.55 12.38
N PRO A 403 -18.02 -39.11 12.40
CA PRO A 403 -19.13 -39.87 11.82
C PRO A 403 -19.59 -39.37 10.43
N VAL A 404 -20.28 -40.27 9.70
CA VAL A 404 -20.62 -40.26 8.25
C VAL A 404 -22.15 -40.19 8.02
N ASN A 405 -22.55 -39.43 6.98
CA ASN A 405 -23.71 -39.39 6.05
C ASN A 405 -25.14 -39.87 6.38
N GLU A 406 -26.14 -39.13 5.84
CA GLU A 406 -27.24 -39.62 4.95
C GLU A 406 -27.99 -38.43 4.23
N PRO A 407 -28.81 -38.63 3.17
CA PRO A 407 -28.89 -37.76 1.98
C PRO A 407 -30.19 -36.93 1.76
N ALA A 408 -30.18 -36.15 0.66
CA ALA A 408 -31.10 -35.08 0.22
C ALA A 408 -32.49 -35.49 -0.33
N PRO A 409 -33.40 -34.51 -0.53
CA PRO A 409 -34.43 -34.58 -1.57
C PRO A 409 -34.31 -33.51 -2.67
N GLN A 410 -34.67 -33.92 -3.88
CA GLN A 410 -34.73 -33.19 -5.15
C GLN A 410 -35.99 -32.29 -5.23
N THR A 411 -35.90 -31.16 -5.95
CA THR A 411 -37.08 -30.49 -6.53
C THR A 411 -36.76 -29.88 -7.90
N GLN A 412 -37.75 -29.95 -8.77
CA GLN A 412 -37.74 -29.97 -10.23
C GLN A 412 -37.65 -28.59 -10.91
N GLU A 413 -37.05 -28.56 -12.10
CA GLU A 413 -37.29 -27.54 -13.14
C GLU A 413 -38.64 -27.76 -13.84
N PRO A 414 -39.29 -26.71 -14.38
CA PRO A 414 -40.18 -26.85 -15.52
C PRO A 414 -39.65 -26.17 -16.79
N GLN A 415 -39.80 -26.91 -17.88
CA GLN A 415 -39.55 -26.54 -19.28
C GLN A 415 -40.61 -25.59 -19.89
N ILE A 416 -40.13 -24.71 -20.78
CA ILE A 416 -40.62 -24.37 -22.14
C ILE A 416 -42.12 -24.07 -22.36
N SER A 417 -42.40 -22.84 -22.81
CA SER A 417 -43.44 -22.58 -23.84
C SER A 417 -43.23 -21.23 -24.56
N ASN A 418 -43.15 -21.27 -25.89
CA ASN A 418 -43.29 -20.16 -26.86
C ASN A 418 -44.28 -20.68 -27.95
N PRO A 419 -44.83 -19.85 -28.87
CA PRO A 419 -45.40 -18.50 -28.79
C PRO A 419 -46.79 -18.46 -29.48
N PRO A 420 -47.36 -17.27 -29.85
CA PRO A 420 -47.61 -17.08 -31.29
C PRO A 420 -47.37 -15.67 -31.85
N GLN A 421 -47.22 -15.68 -33.18
CA GLN A 421 -46.93 -14.62 -34.16
C GLN A 421 -48.02 -13.55 -34.28
N GLN A 422 -47.65 -12.36 -34.81
CA GLN A 422 -48.40 -11.72 -35.90
C GLN A 422 -47.57 -10.69 -36.69
N VAL A 423 -47.92 -10.61 -37.99
CA VAL A 423 -47.23 -10.02 -39.15
C VAL A 423 -47.97 -8.76 -39.59
N GLN A 424 -47.27 -7.76 -40.16
CA GLN A 424 -47.69 -6.82 -41.25
C GLN A 424 -46.72 -5.63 -41.31
N ASN A 425 -46.42 -4.93 -42.40
CA ASN A 425 -46.33 -5.14 -43.85
C ASN A 425 -45.69 -3.84 -44.41
N LEU A 426 -44.82 -3.95 -45.42
CA LEU A 426 -44.23 -2.82 -46.17
C LEU A 426 -45.23 -2.17 -47.15
N PRO A 427 -44.86 -1.02 -47.75
CA PRO A 427 -44.78 -0.96 -49.22
C PRO A 427 -43.50 -0.31 -49.77
N GLN A 428 -43.19 -0.64 -51.03
CA GLN A 428 -41.93 -0.44 -51.75
C GLN A 428 -41.95 0.67 -52.83
N THR A 429 -40.73 1.16 -53.16
CA THR A 429 -40.13 1.54 -54.49
C THR A 429 -40.56 2.85 -55.22
N PRO A 430 -39.76 3.41 -56.17
CA PRO A 430 -38.63 2.82 -56.94
C PRO A 430 -37.34 3.68 -57.14
N ILE A 431 -36.32 3.03 -57.72
CA ILE A 431 -34.98 3.51 -58.12
C ILE A 431 -34.98 3.97 -59.59
N GLN A 432 -34.23 5.03 -59.95
CA GLN A 432 -33.74 5.32 -61.32
C GLN A 432 -32.31 5.91 -61.33
N GLN A 433 -31.63 5.76 -62.47
CA GLN A 433 -30.18 5.69 -62.72
C GLN A 433 -29.48 7.04 -63.07
N GLN A 434 -28.14 6.99 -63.11
CA GLN A 434 -27.08 8.03 -63.21
C GLN A 434 -27.08 8.91 -64.50
N PRO A 435 -26.26 10.00 -64.60
CA PRO A 435 -24.87 9.89 -65.10
C PRO A 435 -23.82 10.89 -64.52
N ILE A 436 -22.56 10.65 -64.89
CA ILE A 436 -21.28 11.32 -64.57
C ILE A 436 -21.09 12.62 -65.38
N THR A 437 -20.53 13.70 -64.78
CA THR A 437 -19.71 14.73 -65.47
C THR A 437 -18.89 15.62 -64.50
N GLU A 438 -17.57 15.62 -64.71
CA GLU A 438 -16.52 16.68 -64.63
C GLU A 438 -16.46 17.74 -63.50
N GLU A 439 -15.26 17.87 -62.90
CA GLU A 439 -14.79 19.03 -62.12
C GLU A 439 -14.63 20.30 -62.98
N PRO A 440 -14.79 21.50 -62.40
CA PRO A 440 -13.60 22.35 -62.24
C PRO A 440 -13.52 23.19 -60.95
N GLU A 441 -12.28 23.31 -60.49
CA GLU A 441 -11.55 24.25 -59.61
C GLU A 441 -12.26 25.30 -58.69
N THR A 442 -11.66 25.38 -57.49
CA THR A 442 -11.87 26.23 -56.29
C THR A 442 -12.07 27.74 -56.48
N PRO A 443 -12.69 28.39 -55.47
CA PRO A 443 -11.90 29.28 -54.61
C PRO A 443 -12.08 29.02 -53.11
N THR A 444 -10.93 28.91 -52.43
CA THR A 444 -10.74 28.78 -50.99
C THR A 444 -11.47 29.86 -50.18
N GLN A 445 -12.29 29.43 -49.21
CA GLN A 445 -12.70 30.24 -48.06
C GLN A 445 -12.13 29.65 -46.76
N PRO A 446 -11.83 30.51 -45.77
CA PRO A 446 -10.86 30.22 -44.71
C PRO A 446 -11.39 29.21 -43.69
N THR A 447 -10.51 28.28 -43.31
CA THR A 447 -10.72 27.33 -42.21
C THR A 447 -10.91 28.10 -40.90
N PRO A 448 -11.97 27.85 -40.12
CA PRO A 448 -12.09 28.43 -38.79
C PRO A 448 -10.97 27.91 -37.88
N PRO A 449 -10.56 28.67 -36.85
CA PRO A 449 -9.38 28.37 -36.05
C PRO A 449 -9.53 27.01 -35.35
N ASN A 450 -8.47 26.20 -35.44
CA ASN A 450 -8.28 24.92 -34.76
C ASN A 450 -8.83 24.96 -33.32
N GLN A 451 -10.02 24.40 -33.12
CA GLN A 451 -10.39 23.88 -31.81
C GLN A 451 -9.58 22.60 -31.62
N GLN A 452 -8.39 22.72 -31.00
CA GLN A 452 -7.78 21.55 -30.38
C GLN A 452 -8.77 21.04 -29.34
N VAL A 453 -9.45 19.94 -29.65
CA VAL A 453 -10.30 19.24 -28.70
C VAL A 453 -9.40 18.78 -27.56
N ASP A 454 -9.67 19.27 -26.35
CA ASP A 454 -8.99 18.86 -25.12
C ASP A 454 -8.88 17.33 -25.03
N GLU A 455 -7.73 16.80 -24.61
CA GLU A 455 -7.47 15.35 -24.67
C GLU A 455 -8.51 14.54 -23.89
N LYS A 456 -9.05 15.08 -22.79
CA LYS A 456 -10.12 14.42 -22.02
C LYS A 456 -11.43 14.36 -22.78
N THR A 457 -11.76 15.42 -23.53
CA THR A 457 -12.96 15.46 -24.37
C THR A 457 -12.86 14.46 -25.51
N ARG A 458 -11.67 14.32 -26.13
CA ARG A 458 -11.42 13.31 -27.17
C ARG A 458 -11.51 11.89 -26.62
N ILE A 459 -10.97 11.64 -25.42
CA ILE A 459 -11.11 10.34 -24.74
C ILE A 459 -12.58 9.97 -24.50
N ALA A 460 -13.40 10.92 -24.01
CA ALA A 460 -14.83 10.66 -23.77
C ALA A 460 -15.59 10.25 -25.06
N GLN A 461 -15.29 10.91 -26.19
CA GLN A 461 -15.87 10.56 -27.49
C GLN A 461 -15.47 9.15 -27.95
N LEU A 462 -14.19 8.80 -27.80
CA LEU A 462 -13.67 7.49 -28.17
C LEU A 462 -14.23 6.37 -27.26
N GLU A 463 -14.47 6.65 -25.98
CA GLU A 463 -15.14 5.72 -25.05
C GLU A 463 -16.60 5.48 -25.42
N GLU A 464 -17.31 6.50 -25.89
CA GLU A 464 -18.67 6.37 -26.41
C GLU A 464 -18.70 5.53 -27.70
N GLU A 465 -17.73 5.73 -28.60
CA GLU A 465 -17.55 4.93 -29.80
C GLU A 465 -17.28 3.44 -29.46
N LEU A 466 -16.46 3.17 -28.45
CA LEU A 466 -16.22 1.80 -27.98
C LEU A 466 -17.48 1.15 -27.42
N LYS A 467 -18.30 1.91 -26.69
CA LYS A 467 -19.58 1.42 -26.17
C LYS A 467 -20.50 1.02 -27.33
N TYR A 468 -20.55 1.82 -28.40
CA TYR A 468 -21.30 1.48 -29.61
C TYR A 468 -20.79 0.20 -30.27
N ILE A 469 -19.46 0.08 -30.44
CA ILE A 469 -18.85 -1.12 -31.06
C ILE A 469 -19.13 -2.38 -30.24
N ASN A 470 -19.01 -2.32 -28.91
CA ASN A 470 -19.30 -3.46 -28.05
C ASN A 470 -20.78 -3.89 -28.14
N ASN A 471 -21.71 -2.93 -28.14
CA ASN A 471 -23.13 -3.22 -28.35
C ASN A 471 -23.39 -3.88 -29.72
N SER A 472 -22.72 -3.41 -30.78
CA SER A 472 -22.79 -4.00 -32.12
C SER A 472 -22.28 -5.45 -32.13
N ILE A 473 -21.15 -5.71 -31.47
CA ILE A 473 -20.60 -7.06 -31.31
C ILE A 473 -21.58 -7.99 -30.58
N ASP A 474 -22.19 -7.51 -29.49
CA ASP A 474 -23.15 -8.31 -28.73
C ASP A 474 -24.42 -8.62 -29.54
N GLN A 475 -24.90 -7.66 -30.33
CA GLN A 475 -26.02 -7.87 -31.26
C GLN A 475 -25.68 -8.87 -32.37
N MET A 476 -24.48 -8.78 -32.95
CA MET A 476 -24.02 -9.76 -33.96
C MET A 476 -23.94 -11.16 -33.37
N LYS A 477 -23.38 -11.30 -32.15
CA LYS A 477 -23.32 -12.60 -31.44
C LYS A 477 -24.71 -13.16 -31.14
N ALA A 478 -25.66 -12.31 -30.78
CA ALA A 478 -27.05 -12.73 -30.56
C ALA A 478 -27.76 -13.18 -31.85
N ASN A 479 -27.36 -12.62 -33.01
CA ASN A 479 -27.93 -12.91 -34.33
C ASN A 479 -27.11 -13.90 -35.17
N ILE A 480 -26.17 -14.63 -34.57
CA ILE A 480 -25.21 -15.49 -35.28
C ILE A 480 -25.88 -16.56 -36.16
N ASN A 481 -27.09 -17.02 -35.77
CA ASN A 481 -27.86 -18.02 -36.50
C ASN A 481 -28.57 -17.46 -37.76
N ASN A 482 -28.59 -16.13 -37.94
CA ASN A 482 -29.30 -15.44 -39.02
C ASN A 482 -28.36 -14.71 -39.98
N MET A 483 -27.04 -14.85 -39.82
CA MET A 483 -26.02 -14.21 -40.67
C MET A 483 -25.23 -15.25 -41.47
N ASP A 484 -24.78 -14.86 -42.66
CA ASP A 484 -23.79 -15.64 -43.39
C ASP A 484 -22.48 -15.73 -42.59
N GLU A 485 -21.89 -16.93 -42.50
CA GLU A 485 -20.73 -17.20 -41.64
C GLU A 485 -19.49 -16.40 -42.07
N MET A 486 -19.32 -16.17 -43.38
CA MET A 486 -18.18 -15.43 -43.92
C MET A 486 -18.35 -13.94 -43.67
N GLU A 487 -19.57 -13.43 -43.83
CA GLU A 487 -19.92 -12.04 -43.53
C GLU A 487 -19.80 -11.74 -42.03
N PHE A 488 -20.27 -12.63 -41.16
CA PHE A 488 -20.12 -12.52 -39.71
C PHE A 488 -18.64 -12.44 -39.30
N LYS A 489 -17.79 -13.35 -39.81
CA LYS A 489 -16.34 -13.34 -39.51
C LYS A 489 -15.67 -12.05 -39.96
N LYS A 490 -16.03 -11.53 -41.13
CA LYS A 490 -15.47 -10.28 -41.67
C LYS A 490 -15.87 -9.08 -40.81
N GLN A 491 -17.16 -8.93 -40.51
CA GLN A 491 -17.65 -7.80 -39.69
C GLN A 491 -17.09 -7.87 -38.26
N MET A 492 -17.02 -9.06 -37.67
CA MET A 492 -16.38 -9.25 -36.36
C MET A 492 -14.91 -8.82 -36.36
N MET A 493 -14.14 -9.20 -37.40
CA MET A 493 -12.74 -8.78 -37.53
C MET A 493 -12.61 -7.26 -37.66
N GLU A 494 -13.44 -6.61 -38.48
CA GLU A 494 -13.44 -5.15 -38.65
C GLU A 494 -13.79 -4.42 -37.33
N HIS A 495 -14.76 -4.92 -36.58
CA HIS A 495 -15.13 -4.37 -35.28
C HIS A 495 -14.02 -4.55 -34.23
N GLU A 496 -13.35 -5.70 -34.21
CA GLU A 496 -12.23 -5.96 -33.30
C GLU A 496 -11.00 -5.11 -33.64
N ASP A 497 -10.70 -4.92 -34.94
CA ASP A 497 -9.61 -4.05 -35.41
C ASP A 497 -9.89 -2.57 -35.10
N ARG A 498 -11.12 -2.11 -35.33
CA ARG A 498 -11.55 -0.74 -35.00
C ARG A 498 -11.48 -0.50 -33.49
N LYS A 499 -11.95 -1.46 -32.69
CA LYS A 499 -11.81 -1.46 -31.23
C LYS A 499 -10.33 -1.33 -30.84
N ASN A 500 -9.45 -2.18 -31.38
CA ASN A 500 -8.01 -2.11 -31.09
C ASN A 500 -7.39 -0.76 -31.47
N LYS A 501 -7.81 -0.15 -32.58
CA LYS A 501 -7.37 1.18 -33.00
C LYS A 501 -7.80 2.26 -32.02
N ILE A 502 -9.07 2.27 -31.62
CA ILE A 502 -9.60 3.24 -30.66
C ILE A 502 -8.92 3.10 -29.29
N HIS A 503 -8.73 1.86 -28.82
CA HIS A 503 -7.98 1.61 -27.58
C HIS A 503 -6.56 2.18 -27.63
N ARG A 504 -5.86 2.05 -28.77
CA ARG A 504 -4.52 2.67 -28.96
C ARG A 504 -4.60 4.20 -28.93
N GLU A 505 -5.58 4.80 -29.60
CA GLU A 505 -5.73 6.26 -29.63
C GLU A 505 -6.07 6.85 -28.25
N ILE A 506 -7.01 6.23 -27.51
CA ILE A 506 -7.30 6.59 -26.12
C ILE A 506 -6.03 6.46 -25.27
N MET A 507 -5.24 5.40 -25.50
CA MET A 507 -4.01 5.17 -24.75
C MET A 507 -2.97 6.27 -25.02
N ASP A 508 -2.75 6.65 -26.27
CA ASP A 508 -1.80 7.71 -26.62
C ASP A 508 -2.21 9.05 -26.00
N LEU A 509 -3.51 9.38 -26.06
CA LEU A 509 -4.07 10.58 -25.42
C LEU A 509 -3.92 10.55 -23.90
N ARG A 510 -4.20 9.41 -23.25
CA ARG A 510 -4.00 9.25 -21.81
C ARG A 510 -2.53 9.35 -21.44
N MET A 511 -1.62 8.76 -22.22
CA MET A 511 -0.18 8.89 -22.02
C MET A 511 0.31 10.33 -22.19
N GLU A 512 -0.32 11.09 -23.08
CA GLU A 512 -0.04 12.52 -23.27
C GLU A 512 -0.54 13.35 -22.08
N ILE A 513 -1.75 13.11 -21.59
CA ILE A 513 -2.26 13.71 -20.34
C ILE A 513 -1.34 13.37 -19.18
N ILE A 514 -0.94 12.10 -19.05
CA ILE A 514 -0.03 11.64 -18.01
C ILE A 514 1.30 12.36 -18.12
N LYS A 515 1.91 12.45 -19.31
CA LYS A 515 3.14 13.23 -19.52
C LYS A 515 2.98 14.68 -19.06
N LYS A 516 1.85 15.32 -19.38
CA LYS A 516 1.52 16.69 -18.91
C LYS A 516 1.29 16.78 -17.39
N LEU A 517 0.98 15.67 -16.72
CA LEU A 517 0.83 15.58 -15.26
C LEU A 517 2.13 15.16 -14.55
N THR A 518 3.14 14.71 -15.30
CA THR A 518 4.45 14.27 -14.79
C THR A 518 5.59 15.27 -15.11
N VAL A 519 5.24 16.39 -15.76
CA VAL A 519 6.06 17.60 -15.98
C VAL A 519 5.35 18.73 -15.25
#